data_AF-A0AA96S9T5-F1
#
_entry.id   AF-A0AA96S9T5-F1
#
_cell.length_a   1.000
_cell.length_b   1.000
_cell.length_c   1.000
_cell.angle_alpha   90.00
_cell.angle_beta   90.00
_cell.angle_gamma   90.00
#
_symmetry.space_group_name_H-M   'P 1'
#
loop_
_entity.id
_entity.type
_entity.pdbx_description
1 polymer ?
#
loop_
_entity_poly.entity_id
_entity_poly.type
_entity_poly.pdbx_seq_one_letter_code
_entity_poly.pdbx_strand_id
1 'polypeptide(L)'
;MAYQKDNTNDYEEAPFAAGMNFGLEEIEPFLKGLSSSILDSGFSQDEINTIQAEINAIKEDNEEKEIGTFNVIYKGQQTKIRIQAEIHIEDVEKEVVLYMFSIQELVDLIDEEMLKTEDERDI
;
A
#
# COMPACT_ATOMS: atom_id res chain seq x y z
N MET A 1 24.06 -33.70 12.43
CA MET A 1 22.91 -33.30 11.58
C MET A 1 21.86 -32.73 12.50
N ALA A 2 21.67 -31.42 12.49
CA ALA A 2 20.55 -30.76 13.14
C ALA A 2 19.70 -30.16 12.03
N TYR A 3 18.47 -30.65 11.89
CA TYR A 3 17.47 -30.02 11.05
C TYR A 3 17.10 -28.71 11.72
N GLN A 4 17.61 -27.58 11.20
CA GLN A 4 16.95 -26.30 11.42
C GLN A 4 15.70 -26.36 10.56
N LYS A 5 14.55 -26.44 11.20
CA LYS A 5 13.26 -26.30 10.56
C LYS A 5 13.17 -24.82 10.21
N ASP A 6 13.49 -24.46 8.97
CA ASP A 6 13.14 -23.16 8.43
C ASP A 6 11.63 -23.02 8.63
N ASN A 7 11.26 -22.13 9.55
CA ASN A 7 9.88 -21.77 9.78
C ASN A 7 9.53 -20.80 8.66
N THR A 8 9.34 -21.33 7.45
CA THR A 8 8.74 -20.57 6.37
C THR A 8 7.29 -20.36 6.77
N ASN A 9 7.00 -19.20 7.39
CA ASN A 9 5.69 -18.61 7.22
C ASN A 9 5.56 -18.40 5.72
N ASP A 10 4.88 -19.33 5.05
CA ASP A 10 4.63 -19.26 3.62
C ASP A 10 3.77 -18.02 3.40
N TYR A 11 4.43 -16.91 3.06
CA TYR A 11 3.76 -15.68 2.64
C TYR A 11 2.98 -16.01 1.38
N GLU A 12 1.66 -16.12 1.53
CA GLU A 12 0.72 -16.30 0.43
C GLU A 12 0.02 -14.96 0.22
N GLU A 13 0.40 -14.29 -0.86
CA GLU A 13 -0.24 -13.04 -1.27
C GLU A 13 -1.68 -13.33 -1.71
N ALA A 14 -2.60 -12.48 -1.28
CA ALA A 14 -4.00 -12.54 -1.67
C ALA A 14 -4.14 -12.40 -3.19
N PRO A 15 -5.14 -13.06 -3.81
CA PRO A 15 -5.36 -12.97 -5.25
C PRO A 15 -5.81 -11.58 -5.72
N PHE A 16 -6.32 -10.75 -4.80
CA PHE A 16 -6.80 -9.40 -5.08
C PHE A 16 -6.18 -8.41 -4.10
N ALA A 17 -5.94 -7.18 -4.57
CA ALA A 17 -5.50 -6.06 -3.75
C ALA A 17 -6.69 -5.29 -3.17
N ALA A 18 -6.42 -4.54 -2.10
CA ALA A 18 -7.22 -3.37 -1.75
C ALA A 18 -6.88 -2.25 -2.75
N GLY A 19 -7.89 -1.55 -3.26
CA GLY A 19 -7.72 -0.61 -4.35
C GLY A 19 -8.63 0.61 -4.22
N MET A 20 -8.05 1.82 -4.29
CA MET A 20 -8.82 3.07 -4.17
C MET A 20 -8.12 4.23 -4.91
N ASN A 21 -8.93 5.20 -5.35
CA ASN A 21 -8.47 6.46 -5.93
C ASN A 21 -8.02 7.46 -4.86
N PHE A 22 -6.85 8.06 -5.05
CA PHE A 22 -6.27 9.08 -4.21
C PHE A 22 -5.80 10.29 -5.01
N GLY A 23 -6.00 11.48 -4.42
CA GLY A 23 -5.17 12.64 -4.71
C GLY A 23 -3.74 12.40 -4.24
N LEU A 24 -2.76 12.92 -4.97
CA LEU A 24 -1.33 12.73 -4.66
C LEU A 24 -0.97 13.18 -3.23
N GLU A 25 -1.62 14.23 -2.76
CA GLU A 25 -1.46 14.82 -1.42
C GLU A 25 -2.02 13.94 -0.29
N GLU A 26 -2.90 13.00 -0.61
CA GLU A 26 -3.58 12.13 0.36
C GLU A 26 -2.82 10.83 0.62
N ILE A 27 -1.92 10.45 -0.30
CA ILE A 27 -1.14 9.21 -0.22
C ILE A 27 -0.28 9.17 1.05
N GLU A 28 0.45 10.24 1.36
CA GLU A 28 1.28 10.26 2.57
C GLU A 28 0.46 10.21 3.87
N PRO A 29 -0.58 11.06 4.05
CA PRO A 29 -1.50 10.95 5.19
C PRO A 29 -2.09 9.54 5.34
N PHE A 30 -2.54 8.92 4.25
CA PHE A 30 -3.10 7.58 4.28
C PHE A 30 -2.08 6.53 4.74
N LEU A 31 -0.87 6.51 4.16
CA LEU A 31 0.18 5.55 4.55
C LEU A 31 0.61 5.72 6.02
N LYS A 32 0.61 6.97 6.52
CA LYS A 32 0.84 7.26 7.95
C LYS A 32 -0.31 6.78 8.84
N GLY A 33 -1.54 6.98 8.39
CA GLY A 33 -2.75 6.50 9.04
C GLY A 33 -2.71 4.97 9.18
N LEU A 34 -2.51 4.26 8.08
CA LEU A 34 -2.38 2.81 8.03
C LEU A 34 -1.30 2.27 8.98
N SER A 35 -0.14 2.92 8.98
CA SER A 35 0.98 2.57 9.87
C SER A 35 0.64 2.72 11.36
N SER A 36 -0.33 3.57 11.68
CA SER A 36 -0.72 3.88 13.06
C SER A 36 -1.98 3.13 13.50
N SER A 37 -2.86 2.74 12.57
CA SER A 37 -4.17 2.15 12.86
C SER A 37 -4.13 0.62 12.91
N ILE A 38 -3.46 -0.03 11.95
CA ILE A 38 -3.51 -1.49 11.80
C ILE A 38 -2.15 -2.18 11.96
N LEU A 39 -1.04 -1.47 11.76
CA LEU A 39 0.31 -2.04 11.80
C LEU A 39 0.99 -1.78 13.15
N ASP A 40 1.76 -2.76 13.63
CA ASP A 40 2.65 -2.55 14.78
C ASP A 40 3.90 -1.76 14.38
N SER A 41 4.33 -1.93 13.13
CA SER A 41 5.38 -1.14 12.47
C SER A 41 5.08 -1.09 10.98
N GLY A 42 4.71 0.10 10.49
CA GLY A 42 4.40 0.35 9.09
C GLY A 42 5.54 0.99 8.31
N PHE A 43 5.18 1.91 7.42
CA PHE A 43 6.12 2.58 6.51
C PHE A 43 6.96 3.63 7.23
N SER A 44 8.27 3.62 6.96
CA SER A 44 9.15 4.72 7.34
C SER A 44 8.92 5.95 6.47
N GLN A 45 9.33 7.14 6.96
CA GLN A 45 9.22 8.36 6.17
C GLN A 45 10.03 8.28 4.87
N ASP A 46 11.18 7.60 4.86
CA ASP A 46 11.99 7.45 3.64
C ASP A 46 11.31 6.55 2.59
N GLU A 47 10.60 5.50 3.04
CA GLU A 47 9.77 4.67 2.16
C GLU A 47 8.59 5.46 1.61
N ILE A 48 7.88 6.23 2.45
CA ILE A 48 6.78 7.10 2.01
C ILE A 48 7.27 8.11 0.96
N ASN A 49 8.41 8.77 1.21
CA ASN A 49 9.01 9.72 0.29
C ASN A 49 9.35 9.04 -1.05
N THR A 50 9.84 7.80 -1.00
CA THR A 50 10.17 7.01 -2.19
C THR A 50 8.92 6.64 -2.97
N ILE A 51 7.85 6.18 -2.29
CA ILE A 51 6.56 5.88 -2.90
C ILE A 51 6.02 7.10 -3.64
N GLN A 52 5.97 8.26 -2.97
CA GLN A 52 5.51 9.50 -3.60
C GLN A 52 6.39 9.92 -4.79
N ALA A 53 7.71 9.79 -4.68
CA ALA A 53 8.62 10.14 -5.76
C ALA A 53 8.43 9.24 -6.99
N GLU A 54 8.28 7.92 -6.79
CA GLU A 54 8.03 6.96 -7.86
C GLU A 54 6.70 7.22 -8.55
N ILE A 55 5.61 7.43 -7.79
CA ILE A 55 4.30 7.75 -8.35
C ILE A 55 4.35 9.06 -9.14
N ASN A 56 4.99 10.10 -8.60
CA ASN A 56 5.16 11.38 -9.30
C ASN A 56 5.97 11.26 -10.60
N ALA A 57 6.90 10.30 -10.67
CA ALA A 57 7.73 10.08 -11.84
C ALA A 57 7.00 9.38 -13.00
N ILE A 58 5.85 8.76 -12.76
CA ILE A 58 4.98 8.15 -13.80
C ILE A 58 4.39 9.27 -14.67
N LYS A 59 4.50 9.14 -15.99
CA LYS A 59 4.11 10.20 -16.95
C LYS A 59 3.11 9.76 -18.00
N GLU A 60 2.95 8.46 -18.21
CA GLU A 60 2.04 7.94 -19.22
C GLU A 60 0.66 7.73 -18.58
N ASP A 61 -0.37 8.24 -19.25
CA ASP A 61 -1.76 8.05 -18.83
C ASP A 61 -2.15 6.56 -18.91
N ASN A 62 -2.84 6.07 -17.88
CA ASN A 62 -3.19 4.66 -17.66
C ASN A 62 -1.96 3.73 -17.53
N GLU A 63 -0.80 4.27 -17.14
CA GLU A 63 0.37 3.45 -16.79
C GLU A 63 0.19 2.86 -15.38
N GLU A 64 0.06 1.54 -15.31
CA GLU A 64 0.17 0.78 -14.07
C GLU A 64 1.63 0.41 -13.83
N LYS A 65 2.16 0.77 -12.65
CA LYS A 65 3.55 0.52 -12.27
C LYS A 65 3.65 -0.04 -10.86
N GLU A 66 4.45 -1.09 -10.68
CA GLU A 66 4.88 -1.51 -9.35
C GLU A 66 5.82 -0.48 -8.74
N ILE A 67 5.47 0.01 -7.55
CA ILE A 67 6.24 0.99 -6.79
C ILE A 67 7.27 0.30 -5.91
N GLY A 68 6.88 -0.81 -5.29
CA GLY A 68 7.79 -1.63 -4.50
C GLY A 68 7.08 -2.57 -3.52
N THR A 69 7.88 -3.35 -2.80
CA THR A 69 7.43 -4.24 -1.73
C THR A 69 8.11 -3.85 -0.42
N PHE A 70 7.32 -3.57 0.60
CA PHE A 70 7.75 -3.00 1.88
C PHE A 70 7.53 -4.02 3.00
N ASN A 71 8.50 -4.17 3.89
CA ASN A 71 8.35 -5.05 5.05
C ASN A 71 7.60 -4.30 6.15
N VAL A 72 6.59 -4.94 6.74
CA VAL A 72 5.81 -4.38 7.84
C VAL A 72 5.67 -5.41 8.96
N ILE A 73 5.30 -4.95 10.16
CA ILE A 73 4.95 -5.82 11.27
C ILE A 73 3.45 -5.72 11.52
N TYR A 74 2.77 -6.86 11.42
CA TYR A 74 1.34 -6.99 11.70
C TYR A 74 1.14 -8.11 12.73
N LYS A 75 0.48 -7.80 13.85
CA LYS A 75 0.24 -8.72 14.97
C LYS A 75 1.51 -9.44 15.45
N GLY A 76 2.61 -8.69 15.53
CA GLY A 76 3.94 -9.17 15.93
C GLY A 76 4.64 -10.05 14.90
N GLN A 77 4.08 -10.23 13.71
CA GLN A 77 4.67 -11.02 12.63
C GLN A 77 5.17 -10.12 11.51
N GLN A 78 6.38 -10.40 11.03
CA GLN A 78 6.89 -9.75 9.83
C GLN A 78 6.10 -10.25 8.62
N THR A 79 5.54 -9.31 7.85
CA THR A 79 4.85 -9.55 6.58
C THR A 79 5.29 -8.50 5.56
N LYS A 80 4.63 -8.44 4.41
CA LYS A 80 4.94 -7.52 3.32
C LYS A 80 3.69 -6.85 2.78
N ILE A 81 3.83 -5.62 2.33
CA ILE A 81 2.84 -4.93 1.51
C ILE A 81 3.53 -4.58 0.19
N ARG A 82 2.98 -5.06 -0.92
CA ARG A 82 3.39 -4.67 -2.29
C ARG A 82 2.44 -3.60 -2.80
N ILE A 83 2.99 -2.52 -3.34
CA ILE A 83 2.23 -1.37 -3.83
C ILE A 83 2.40 -1.25 -5.34
N GLN A 84 1.28 -1.15 -6.05
CA GLN A 84 1.23 -0.70 -7.43
C GLN A 84 0.42 0.59 -7.50
N ALA A 85 0.72 1.43 -8.48
CA ALA A 85 -0.02 2.64 -8.76
C ALA A 85 -0.38 2.69 -10.25
N GLU A 86 -1.62 3.05 -10.53
CA GLU A 86 -2.08 3.42 -11.87
C GLU A 86 -2.38 4.92 -11.86
N ILE A 87 -1.95 5.64 -12.89
CA ILE A 87 -2.21 7.07 -12.99
C ILE A 87 -3.23 7.35 -14.09
N HIS A 88 -4.20 8.21 -13.80
CA HIS A 88 -5.11 8.76 -14.80
C HIS A 88 -4.79 10.25 -14.94
N ILE A 89 -4.49 10.69 -16.16
CA ILE A 89 -4.15 12.06 -16.49
C ILE A 89 -5.29 12.64 -17.33
N GLU A 90 -6.15 13.44 -16.70
CA GLU A 90 -7.17 14.22 -17.40
C GLU A 90 -6.74 15.71 -17.43
N ASP A 91 -6.47 16.22 -18.64
CA ASP A 91 -5.92 17.54 -18.91
C ASP A 91 -4.61 17.87 -18.14
N VAL A 92 -4.74 18.32 -16.89
CA VAL A 92 -3.63 18.71 -15.99
C VAL A 92 -3.72 18.05 -14.61
N GLU A 93 -4.82 17.35 -14.33
CA GLU A 93 -5.04 16.67 -13.05
C GLU A 93 -4.56 15.23 -13.17
N LYS A 94 -3.87 14.78 -12.11
CA LYS A 94 -3.31 13.44 -12.02
C LYS A 94 -3.97 12.74 -10.85
N GLU A 95 -4.87 11.83 -11.17
CA GLU A 95 -5.47 10.92 -10.20
C GLU A 95 -4.62 9.66 -10.10
N VAL A 96 -4.56 9.06 -8.90
CA VAL A 96 -3.78 7.85 -8.65
C VAL A 96 -4.68 6.78 -8.08
N VAL A 97 -4.77 5.63 -8.77
CA VAL A 97 -5.31 4.42 -8.17
C VAL A 97 -4.17 3.72 -7.45
N LEU A 98 -4.29 3.53 -6.13
CA LEU A 98 -3.33 2.73 -5.36
C LEU A 98 -3.86 1.32 -5.18
N TYR A 99 -3.06 0.33 -5.57
CA TYR A 99 -3.31 -1.09 -5.32
C TYR A 99 -2.33 -1.62 -4.27
N MET A 100 -2.84 -2.15 -3.17
CA MET A 100 -2.05 -2.68 -2.06
C MET A 100 -2.31 -4.18 -1.87
N PHE A 101 -1.26 -4.97 -2.10
CA PHE A 101 -1.28 -6.42 -1.99
C PHE A 101 -0.58 -6.87 -0.71
N SER A 102 -1.14 -7.86 -0.05
CA SER A 102 -0.55 -8.52 1.11
C SER A 102 -1.23 -9.88 1.33
N ILE A 103 -1.10 -10.47 2.52
CA ILE A 103 -1.94 -11.58 2.97
C ILE A 103 -3.42 -11.13 3.04
N GLN A 104 -4.36 -12.06 2.81
CA GLN A 104 -5.80 -11.75 2.72
C GLN A 104 -6.30 -10.92 3.90
N GLU A 105 -5.97 -11.32 5.12
CA GLU A 105 -6.43 -10.59 6.32
C GLU A 105 -5.96 -9.13 6.35
N LEU A 106 -4.73 -8.85 5.88
CA LEU A 106 -4.22 -7.49 5.86
C LEU A 106 -4.80 -6.70 4.69
N VAL A 107 -5.05 -7.34 3.54
CA VAL A 107 -5.78 -6.71 2.42
C VAL A 107 -7.17 -6.26 2.85
N ASP A 108 -7.94 -7.12 3.52
CA ASP A 108 -9.30 -6.78 3.97
C ASP A 108 -9.29 -5.57 4.93
N LEU A 109 -8.30 -5.48 5.81
CA LEU A 109 -8.14 -4.34 6.73
C LEU A 109 -7.69 -3.06 6.02
N ILE A 110 -6.82 -3.17 5.02
CA ILE A 110 -6.42 -2.00 4.20
C ILE A 110 -7.63 -1.47 3.45
N ASP A 111 -8.47 -2.34 2.89
CA ASP A 111 -9.71 -1.97 2.21
C ASP A 111 -10.66 -1.22 3.14
N GLU A 112 -10.84 -1.69 4.38
CA GLU A 112 -11.62 -0.97 5.40
C GLU A 112 -11.06 0.41 5.74
N GLU A 113 -9.72 0.59 5.79
CA GLU A 113 -9.09 1.88 6.04
C GLU A 113 -9.19 2.83 4.84
N MET A 114 -9.15 2.29 3.62
CA MET A 114 -9.42 3.03 2.39
C MET A 114 -10.85 3.58 2.40
N LEU A 115 -11.85 2.75 2.71
CA LEU A 115 -13.26 3.17 2.80
C LEU A 115 -13.47 4.28 3.85
N LYS A 116 -12.81 4.20 5.01
CA LYS A 116 -12.87 5.29 6.02
C LYS A 116 -12.30 6.60 5.49
N THR A 117 -11.23 6.53 4.72
CA THR A 117 -10.60 7.72 4.11
C THR A 117 -11.53 8.33 3.08
N GLU A 118 -12.25 7.50 2.31
CA GLU A 118 -13.28 7.96 1.36
C GLU A 118 -14.43 8.66 2.08
N ASP A 119 -14.97 8.03 3.15
CA ASP A 119 -16.06 8.61 3.95
C ASP A 119 -15.68 9.97 4.56
N GLU A 120 -14.41 10.19 4.93
CA GLU A 120 -13.93 11.46 5.47
C GLU A 120 -13.83 12.58 4.42
N ARG A 121 -13.75 12.27 3.13
CA ARG A 121 -13.74 13.26 2.03
C ARG A 121 -15.11 13.91 1.81
N ASP A 122 -16.18 13.21 2.14
CA ASP A 122 -17.56 13.63 1.89
C ASP A 122 -18.16 14.50 3.02
N ILE A 123 -17.36 14.90 4.02
CA ILE A 123 -17.78 15.68 5.22
C ILE A 123 -17.32 17.14 5.14
#